data_AF-A0A9E2F411-F1
#
_entry.id   AF-A0A9E2F411-F1
#
_cell.length_a   1.000
_cell.length_b   1.000
_cell.length_c   1.000
_cell.angle_alpha   90.00
_cell.angle_beta   90.00
_cell.angle_gamma   90.00
#
_symmetry.space_group_name_H-M   'P 1'
#
loop_
_entity.id
_entity.type
_entity.pdbx_description
1 polymer ?
#
loop_
_entity_poly.entity_id
_entity_poly.type
_entity_poly.pdbx_seq_one_letter_code
_entity_poly.pdbx_strand_id
1 'polypeptide(L)'
;MKITLSTEELILIAVKIEENGINFYKSLLNRKLNLKLRNLLDYLLKEEEKHKISFKELLLLTTQKSEDQLLYTNEESINYLYSLADSIIFNMNDKGANLLNLSFTDIQGIEGAMILEKESILFYQELLNNIRSEATKQLINEIINQEKEHLVKLVNLRSEL
;
A
#
# COMPACT_ATOMS: atom_id res chain seq x y z
N MET A 1 13.91 10.60 -21.15
CA MET A 1 12.95 11.58 -20.61
C MET A 1 12.90 11.36 -19.11
N LYS A 2 13.32 12.34 -18.29
CA LYS A 2 13.22 12.22 -16.82
C LYS A 2 11.76 12.54 -16.48
N ILE A 3 10.96 11.50 -16.27
CA ILE A 3 9.55 11.68 -15.87
C ILE A 3 9.59 12.29 -14.47
N THR A 4 8.98 13.46 -14.32
CA THR A 4 8.83 14.15 -13.04
C THR A 4 7.34 14.08 -12.71
N LEU A 5 6.97 13.27 -11.74
CA LEU A 5 5.59 13.17 -11.26
C LEU A 5 5.26 14.38 -10.39
N SER A 6 4.01 14.85 -10.45
CA SER A 6 3.51 15.89 -9.56
C SER A 6 3.29 15.34 -8.14
N THR A 7 3.17 16.23 -7.16
CA THR A 7 2.83 15.85 -5.78
C THR A 7 1.48 15.12 -5.74
N GLU A 8 0.50 15.59 -6.51
CA GLU A 8 -0.83 15.02 -6.59
C GLU A 8 -0.81 13.61 -7.18
N GLU A 9 -0.03 13.40 -8.24
CA GLU A 9 0.14 12.09 -8.88
C GLU A 9 0.80 11.09 -7.92
N LEU A 10 1.80 11.54 -7.15
CA LEU A 10 2.45 10.68 -6.15
C LEU A 10 1.52 10.33 -4.98
N ILE A 11 0.68 11.27 -4.52
CA ILE A 11 -0.33 10.99 -3.49
C ILE A 11 -1.39 10.01 -4.05
N LEU A 12 -1.79 10.17 -5.32
CA LEU A 12 -2.71 9.23 -5.97
C LEU A 12 -2.11 7.81 -6.05
N ILE A 13 -0.81 7.69 -6.37
CA ILE A 13 -0.10 6.40 -6.31
C ILE A 13 -0.14 5.83 -4.88
N ALA A 14 0.09 6.65 -3.84
CA ALA A 14 -0.01 6.18 -2.45
C ALA A 14 -1.41 5.63 -2.12
N VAL A 15 -2.50 6.31 -2.53
CA VAL A 15 -3.87 5.78 -2.39
C VAL A 15 -4.04 4.41 -3.06
N LYS A 16 -3.34 4.16 -4.17
CA LYS A 16 -3.41 2.87 -4.88
C LYS A 16 -2.56 1.79 -4.27
N ILE A 17 -1.41 2.14 -3.68
CA ILE A 17 -0.61 1.21 -2.90
C ILE A 17 -1.45 0.64 -1.74
N GLU A 18 -2.12 1.52 -0.98
CA GLU A 18 -3.02 1.11 0.11
C GLU A 18 -4.21 0.26 -0.39
N GLU A 19 -4.80 0.62 -1.53
CA GLU A 19 -5.88 -0.18 -2.13
C GLU A 19 -5.41 -1.59 -2.52
N ASN A 20 -4.19 -1.71 -3.02
CA ASN A 20 -3.59 -2.98 -3.36
C ASN A 20 -3.23 -3.79 -2.11
N GLY A 21 -2.76 -3.16 -1.02
CA GLY A 21 -2.57 -3.77 0.29
C GLY A 21 -3.85 -4.37 0.87
N ILE A 22 -4.94 -3.58 0.87
CA ILE A 22 -6.29 -4.02 1.24
C ILE A 22 -6.72 -5.26 0.45
N ASN A 23 -6.55 -5.24 -0.86
CA ASN A 23 -6.94 -6.35 -1.73
C ASN A 23 -6.08 -7.60 -1.47
N PHE A 24 -4.78 -7.42 -1.26
CA PHE A 24 -3.86 -8.48 -0.89
C PHE A 24 -4.26 -9.15 0.43
N TYR A 25 -4.50 -8.37 1.49
CA TYR A 25 -4.93 -8.93 2.78
C TYR A 25 -6.30 -9.61 2.73
N LYS A 26 -7.28 -9.03 2.01
CA LYS A 26 -8.56 -9.71 1.74
C LYS A 26 -8.36 -11.05 1.03
N SER A 27 -7.46 -11.13 0.05
CA SER A 27 -7.18 -12.37 -0.67
C SER A 27 -6.59 -13.46 0.24
N LEU A 28 -5.67 -13.09 1.14
CA LEU A 28 -5.10 -14.02 2.11
C LEU A 28 -6.14 -14.49 3.13
N LEU A 29 -6.99 -13.59 3.63
CA LEU A 29 -8.04 -13.91 4.61
C LEU A 29 -9.10 -14.88 4.10
N ASN A 30 -9.25 -15.03 2.78
CA ASN A 30 -10.11 -16.05 2.17
C ASN A 30 -9.54 -17.47 2.24
N ARG A 31 -8.29 -17.64 2.68
CA ARG A 31 -7.63 -18.94 2.81
C ARG A 31 -7.81 -19.52 4.21
N LYS A 32 -7.53 -20.83 4.35
CA LYS A 32 -7.39 -21.45 5.66
C LYS A 32 -6.01 -21.10 6.22
N LEU A 33 -5.99 -20.35 7.32
CA LEU A 33 -4.78 -19.80 7.94
C LEU A 33 -4.71 -20.20 9.42
N ASN A 34 -3.51 -20.19 9.99
CA ASN A 34 -3.32 -20.14 11.44
C ASN A 34 -4.09 -18.96 12.06
N LEU A 35 -4.66 -19.17 13.25
CA LEU A 35 -5.46 -18.16 13.95
C LEU A 35 -4.68 -16.87 14.24
N LYS A 36 -3.39 -16.99 14.62
CA LYS A 36 -2.52 -15.82 14.85
C LYS A 36 -2.33 -15.00 13.58
N LEU A 37 -2.09 -15.68 12.45
CA LEU A 37 -1.94 -15.01 11.16
C LEU A 37 -3.24 -14.34 10.72
N ARG A 38 -4.37 -15.03 10.82
CA ARG A 38 -5.68 -14.44 10.52
C ARG A 38 -5.93 -13.16 11.32
N ASN A 39 -5.71 -13.21 12.63
CA ASN A 39 -5.91 -12.04 13.49
C ASN A 39 -4.98 -10.87 13.13
N LEU A 40 -3.73 -11.16 12.77
CA LEU A 40 -2.80 -10.12 12.33
C LEU A 40 -3.23 -9.51 10.99
N LEU A 41 -3.63 -10.32 10.01
CA LEU A 41 -4.11 -9.84 8.71
C LEU A 41 -5.41 -9.03 8.84
N ASP A 42 -6.33 -9.42 9.72
CA ASP A 42 -7.55 -8.65 10.02
C ASP A 42 -7.24 -7.29 10.68
N TYR A 43 -6.15 -7.21 11.46
CA TYR A 43 -5.65 -5.94 12.00
C TYR A 43 -5.05 -5.08 10.88
N LEU A 44 -4.11 -5.62 10.11
CA LEU A 44 -3.43 -4.91 9.03
C LEU A 44 -4.42 -4.36 7.99
N LEU A 45 -5.37 -5.18 7.55
CA LEU A 45 -6.44 -4.76 6.63
C LEU A 45 -7.16 -3.48 7.09
N LYS A 46 -7.44 -3.34 8.39
CA LYS A 46 -8.12 -2.16 8.93
C LYS A 46 -7.21 -0.94 9.01
N GLU A 47 -5.91 -1.14 9.19
CA GLU A 47 -4.93 -0.05 9.21
C GLU A 47 -4.76 0.52 7.80
N GLU A 48 -4.62 -0.34 6.78
CA GLU A 48 -4.54 0.07 5.36
C GLU A 48 -5.82 0.82 4.92
N GLU A 49 -7.00 0.41 5.39
CA GLU A 49 -8.25 1.14 5.13
C GLU A 49 -8.20 2.57 5.69
N LYS A 50 -7.57 2.77 6.85
CA LYS A 50 -7.37 4.12 7.44
C LYS A 50 -6.29 4.91 6.70
N HIS A 51 -5.20 4.28 6.29
CA HIS A 51 -4.14 4.92 5.52
C HIS A 51 -4.65 5.39 4.16
N LYS A 52 -5.42 4.55 3.45
CA LYS A 52 -6.10 4.93 2.21
C LYS A 52 -6.97 6.17 2.39
N ILE A 53 -7.75 6.24 3.47
CA ILE A 53 -8.58 7.41 3.79
C ILE A 53 -7.69 8.64 4.02
N SER A 54 -6.62 8.50 4.79
CA SER A 54 -5.67 9.58 5.09
C SER A 54 -5.03 10.16 3.82
N PHE A 55 -4.60 9.30 2.90
CA PHE A 55 -4.05 9.75 1.61
C PHE A 55 -5.11 10.38 0.70
N LYS A 56 -6.35 9.89 0.71
CA LYS A 56 -7.47 10.52 -0.02
C LYS A 56 -7.76 11.92 0.51
N GLU A 57 -7.84 12.09 1.82
CA GLU A 57 -8.03 13.40 2.45
C GLU A 57 -6.88 14.35 2.09
N LEU A 58 -5.64 13.83 2.12
CA LEU A 58 -4.47 14.61 1.71
C LEU A 58 -4.53 15.05 0.24
N LEU A 59 -5.01 14.18 -0.65
CA LEU A 59 -5.18 14.49 -2.08
C LEU A 59 -6.17 15.63 -2.29
N LEU A 60 -7.30 15.62 -1.57
CA LEU A 60 -8.31 16.69 -1.62
C LEU A 60 -7.74 18.03 -1.14
N LEU A 61 -6.97 18.01 -0.04
CA LEU A 61 -6.31 19.21 0.50
C LEU A 61 -5.27 19.79 -0.46
N THR A 62 -4.56 18.93 -1.21
CA THR A 62 -3.49 19.35 -2.13
C THR A 62 -4.06 19.92 -3.43
N THR A 63 -5.15 19.36 -3.95
CA THR A 63 -5.63 19.63 -5.31
C THR A 63 -6.63 20.78 -5.39
N GLN A 64 -7.29 21.15 -4.28
CA GLN A 64 -8.50 22.00 -4.26
C GLN A 64 -9.61 21.52 -5.23
N LYS A 65 -9.53 20.27 -5.70
CA LYS A 65 -10.44 19.64 -6.65
C LYS A 65 -11.27 18.60 -5.91
N SER A 66 -12.48 18.32 -6.40
CA SER A 66 -13.27 17.19 -5.88
C SER A 66 -12.66 15.86 -6.32
N GLU A 67 -12.99 14.78 -5.60
CA GLU A 67 -12.57 13.40 -5.92
C GLU A 67 -12.93 13.03 -7.37
N ASP A 68 -14.11 13.44 -7.84
CA ASP A 68 -14.57 13.26 -9.22
C ASP A 68 -13.63 13.97 -10.22
N GLN A 69 -13.26 15.22 -9.96
CA GLN A 69 -12.41 16.00 -10.86
C GLN A 69 -11.00 15.43 -11.01
N LEU A 70 -10.51 14.66 -10.04
CA LEU A 70 -9.22 13.98 -10.11
C LEU A 70 -9.29 12.73 -10.99
N LEU A 71 -10.38 11.98 -10.91
CA LEU A 71 -10.65 10.81 -11.75
C LEU A 71 -10.84 11.15 -13.24
N TYR A 72 -11.21 12.39 -13.58
CA TYR A 72 -11.42 12.84 -14.96
C TYR A 72 -10.22 13.56 -15.60
N THR A 73 -9.05 13.64 -14.95
CA THR A 73 -7.96 14.51 -15.45
C THR A 73 -7.19 13.98 -16.66
N ASN A 74 -7.12 12.67 -16.90
CA ASN A 74 -6.74 12.01 -18.16
C ASN A 74 -6.71 10.49 -17.90
N GLU A 75 -7.65 9.72 -18.46
CA GLU A 75 -7.73 8.26 -18.27
C GLU A 75 -6.40 7.55 -18.53
N GLU A 76 -5.64 8.01 -19.52
CA GLU A 76 -4.36 7.41 -19.91
C GLU A 76 -3.27 7.67 -18.86
N SER A 77 -3.24 8.87 -18.26
CA SER A 77 -2.34 9.20 -17.15
C SER A 77 -2.71 8.43 -15.89
N ILE A 78 -4.01 8.26 -15.61
CA ILE A 78 -4.49 7.46 -14.48
C ILE A 78 -4.08 6.00 -14.65
N ASN A 79 -4.33 5.40 -15.82
CA ASN A 79 -3.93 4.03 -16.10
C ASN A 79 -2.40 3.83 -15.99
N TYR A 80 -1.62 4.83 -16.39
CA TYR A 80 -0.17 4.83 -16.18
C TYR A 80 0.20 4.85 -14.68
N LEU A 81 -0.39 5.74 -13.88
CA LEU A 81 -0.14 5.80 -12.44
C LEU A 81 -0.57 4.51 -11.73
N TYR A 82 -1.67 3.90 -12.19
CA TYR A 82 -2.09 2.59 -11.71
C TYR A 82 -1.05 1.53 -12.07
N SER A 83 -0.53 1.53 -13.31
CA SER A 83 0.54 0.60 -13.68
C SER A 83 1.82 0.79 -12.87
N LEU A 84 2.13 2.02 -12.44
CA LEU A 84 3.25 2.30 -11.55
C LEU A 84 2.99 1.78 -10.14
N ALA A 85 1.83 2.11 -9.56
CA ALA A 85 1.41 1.61 -8.24
C ALA A 85 1.37 0.09 -8.21
N ASP A 86 0.80 -0.50 -9.27
CA ASP A 86 0.82 -1.92 -9.50
C ASP A 86 2.25 -2.40 -9.56
N SER A 87 3.16 -1.84 -10.38
CA SER A 87 4.56 -2.30 -10.47
C SER A 87 5.32 -2.30 -9.14
N ILE A 88 5.04 -1.35 -8.25
CA ILE A 88 5.61 -1.28 -6.89
C ILE A 88 5.19 -2.53 -6.09
N ILE A 89 3.99 -3.04 -6.36
CA ILE A 89 3.43 -4.24 -5.70
C ILE A 89 3.56 -5.50 -6.57
N PHE A 90 3.75 -5.38 -7.90
CA PHE A 90 3.53 -6.43 -8.91
C PHE A 90 4.66 -7.45 -8.98
N ASN A 91 5.78 -7.23 -8.29
CA ASN A 91 6.68 -8.34 -7.99
C ASN A 91 6.00 -9.43 -7.12
N MET A 92 4.73 -9.23 -6.75
CA MET A 92 3.85 -10.25 -6.19
C MET A 92 2.85 -10.90 -7.14
N ASN A 93 2.59 -10.41 -8.37
CA ASN A 93 1.58 -11.06 -9.23
C ASN A 93 2.12 -12.26 -10.04
N ASP A 94 3.42 -12.29 -10.33
CA ASP A 94 4.11 -13.56 -10.68
C ASP A 94 4.14 -14.54 -9.48
N LYS A 95 3.96 -14.04 -8.25
CA LYS A 95 3.67 -14.85 -7.05
C LYS A 95 2.16 -14.93 -6.71
N GLY A 96 1.30 -14.22 -7.43
CA GLY A 96 -0.14 -14.14 -7.22
C GLY A 96 -0.85 -15.28 -7.93
N ALA A 97 -0.30 -15.70 -9.07
CA ALA A 97 -0.53 -17.03 -9.61
C ALA A 97 -0.19 -18.14 -8.59
N ASN A 98 0.79 -17.92 -7.69
CA ASN A 98 1.07 -18.82 -6.56
C ASN A 98 0.15 -18.60 -5.35
N LEU A 99 -0.48 -17.43 -5.17
CA LEU A 99 -1.51 -17.20 -4.13
C LEU A 99 -2.78 -18.01 -4.36
N LEU A 100 -3.05 -18.44 -5.60
CA LEU A 100 -4.13 -19.38 -5.94
C LEU A 100 -3.69 -20.85 -5.85
N ASN A 101 -2.41 -21.10 -5.58
CA ASN A 101 -1.89 -22.44 -5.40
C ASN A 101 -2.36 -23.03 -4.06
N LEU A 102 -2.85 -24.27 -4.09
CA LEU A 102 -3.24 -25.03 -2.90
C LEU A 102 -2.05 -25.30 -1.98
N SER A 103 -0.81 -25.24 -2.49
CA SER A 103 0.42 -25.39 -1.71
C SER A 103 0.91 -24.11 -1.02
N PHE A 104 0.19 -22.98 -1.17
CA PHE A 104 0.63 -21.71 -0.59
C PHE A 104 0.45 -21.72 0.94
N THR A 105 1.56 -21.50 1.65
CA THR A 105 1.69 -21.65 3.10
C THR A 105 1.49 -20.33 3.86
N ASP A 106 1.22 -20.42 5.17
CA ASP A 106 1.15 -19.26 6.06
C ASP A 106 2.46 -18.45 6.05
N ILE A 107 3.62 -19.11 5.97
CA ILE A 107 4.94 -18.45 5.88
C ILE A 107 5.04 -17.63 4.59
N GLN A 108 4.58 -18.17 3.46
CA GLN A 108 4.58 -17.42 2.19
C GLN A 108 3.61 -16.23 2.24
N GLY A 109 2.49 -16.36 2.96
CA GLY A 109 1.55 -15.26 3.22
C GLY A 109 2.21 -14.13 3.99
N ILE A 110 2.94 -14.47 5.06
CA ILE A 110 3.67 -13.50 5.89
C ILE A 110 4.80 -12.86 5.09
N GLU A 111 5.57 -13.63 4.34
CA GLU A 111 6.64 -13.09 3.49
C GLU A 111 6.12 -12.14 2.41
N GLY A 112 4.96 -12.44 1.83
CA GLY A 112 4.26 -11.54 0.92
C GLY A 112 3.90 -10.23 1.63
N ALA A 113 3.18 -10.29 2.75
CA ALA A 113 2.85 -9.11 3.56
C ALA A 113 4.09 -8.27 3.90
N MET A 114 5.19 -8.90 4.34
CA MET A 114 6.43 -8.19 4.66
C MET A 114 7.05 -7.46 3.47
N ILE A 115 6.89 -7.97 2.24
CA ILE A 115 7.37 -7.28 1.05
C ILE A 115 6.46 -6.08 0.78
N LEU A 116 5.13 -6.25 0.89
CA LEU A 116 4.17 -5.16 0.69
C LEU A 116 4.52 -3.95 1.56
N GLU A 117 4.63 -4.17 2.87
CA GLU A 117 4.98 -3.13 3.85
C GLU A 117 6.29 -2.42 3.52
N LYS A 118 7.31 -3.17 3.07
CA LYS A 118 8.62 -2.59 2.72
C LYS A 118 8.56 -1.70 1.49
N GLU A 119 7.84 -2.14 0.47
CA GLU A 119 7.68 -1.37 -0.77
C GLU A 119 6.84 -0.10 -0.51
N SER A 120 5.78 -0.19 0.30
CA SER A 120 5.00 0.96 0.77
C SER A 120 5.90 1.97 1.49
N ILE A 121 6.68 1.53 2.49
CA ILE A 121 7.64 2.38 3.23
C ILE A 121 8.60 3.08 2.28
N LEU A 122 9.22 2.33 1.36
CA LEU A 122 10.19 2.89 0.42
C LEU A 122 9.56 3.96 -0.47
N PHE A 123 8.36 3.70 -0.97
CA PHE A 123 7.63 4.67 -1.78
C PHE A 123 7.27 5.92 -0.99
N TYR A 124 6.76 5.79 0.23
CA TYR A 124 6.40 6.93 1.08
C TYR A 124 7.62 7.77 1.48
N GLN A 125 8.77 7.15 1.67
CA GLN A 125 10.04 7.86 1.88
C GLN A 125 10.42 8.71 0.66
N GLU A 126 10.27 8.17 -0.56
CA GLU A 126 10.54 8.93 -1.78
C GLU A 126 9.51 10.04 -2.00
N LEU A 127 8.25 9.80 -1.65
CA LEU A 127 7.18 10.79 -1.71
C LEU A 127 7.52 12.05 -0.90
N LEU A 128 8.11 11.90 0.29
CA LEU A 128 8.49 13.04 1.15
C LEU A 128 9.41 14.05 0.44
N ASN A 129 10.25 13.61 -0.50
CA ASN A 129 11.15 14.49 -1.27
C ASN A 129 10.39 15.47 -2.17
N ASN A 130 9.14 15.16 -2.50
CA ASN A 130 8.28 15.94 -3.39
C ASN A 130 7.21 16.74 -2.62
N ILE A 131 7.15 16.63 -1.29
CA ILE A 131 6.23 17.39 -0.45
C ILE A 131 6.90 18.66 0.07
N ARG A 132 6.23 19.81 -0.08
CA ARG A 132 6.66 21.09 0.52
C ARG A 132 6.03 21.40 1.87
N SER A 133 4.79 20.98 2.07
CA SER A 133 4.02 21.23 3.30
C SER A 133 4.55 20.39 4.46
N GLU A 134 4.98 21.04 5.55
CA GLU A 134 5.46 20.35 6.74
C GLU A 134 4.36 19.53 7.42
N ALA A 135 3.12 20.03 7.43
CA ALA A 135 1.97 19.29 7.96
C ALA A 135 1.73 17.99 7.16
N THR A 136 1.86 18.05 5.84
CA THR A 136 1.74 16.88 4.96
C THR A 136 2.90 15.90 5.19
N LYS A 137 4.14 16.40 5.33
CA LYS A 137 5.28 15.54 5.66
C LYS A 137 5.09 14.85 6.99
N GLN A 138 4.54 15.54 8.00
CA GLN A 138 4.28 14.95 9.30
C GLN A 138 3.29 13.78 9.18
N LEU A 139 2.16 13.98 8.51
CA LEU A 139 1.17 12.92 8.27
C LEU A 139 1.79 11.70 7.57
N ILE A 140 2.57 11.91 6.51
CA ILE A 140 3.22 10.81 5.78
C ILE A 140 4.25 10.09 6.66
N ASN A 141 5.00 10.82 7.49
CA ASN A 141 5.93 10.20 8.44
C ASN A 141 5.21 9.37 9.51
N GLU A 142 4.03 9.80 9.97
CA GLU A 142 3.20 9.03 10.89
C GLU A 142 2.76 7.70 10.26
N ILE A 143 2.31 7.72 9.00
CA ILE A 143 1.97 6.51 8.24
C ILE A 143 3.21 5.61 8.07
N ILE A 144 4.35 6.14 7.64
CA ILE A 144 5.61 5.38 7.51
C ILE A 144 5.99 4.67 8.82
N ASN A 145 5.76 5.29 9.97
CA ASN A 145 6.06 4.67 11.25
C ASN A 145 5.08 3.53 11.58
N GLN A 146 3.80 3.67 11.24
CA GLN A 146 2.81 2.59 11.37
C GLN A 146 3.17 1.39 10.50
N GLU A 147 3.57 1.60 9.24
CA GLU A 147 4.02 0.51 8.34
C GLU A 147 5.27 -0.21 8.86
N LYS A 148 6.19 0.52 9.50
CA LYS A 148 7.34 -0.12 10.18
C LYS A 148 6.88 -0.99 11.35
N GLU A 149 5.89 -0.56 12.11
CA GLU A 149 5.30 -1.37 13.19
C GLU A 149 4.57 -2.60 12.64
N HIS A 150 3.87 -2.48 11.51
CA HIS A 150 3.27 -3.61 10.79
C HIS A 150 4.33 -4.63 10.39
N LEU A 151 5.41 -4.17 9.77
CA LEU A 151 6.53 -5.03 9.38
C LEU A 151 7.15 -5.75 10.59
N VAL A 152 7.31 -5.08 11.73
CA VAL A 152 7.81 -5.72 12.97
C VAL A 152 6.85 -6.80 13.46
N LYS A 153 5.54 -6.56 13.46
CA LYS A 153 4.54 -7.58 13.84
C LYS A 153 4.62 -8.81 12.93
N LEU A 154 4.78 -8.60 11.63
CA LEU A 154 4.92 -9.68 10.64
C LEU A 154 6.22 -10.48 10.84
N VAL A 155 7.35 -9.80 11.07
CA VAL A 155 8.64 -10.45 11.37
C VAL A 155 8.55 -11.30 12.63
N ASN A 156 7.94 -10.77 13.70
CA ASN A 156 7.76 -11.50 14.94
C ASN A 156 6.90 -12.75 14.73
N LEU A 157 5.76 -12.62 14.05
CA LEU A 157 4.91 -13.77 13.75
C LEU A 157 5.62 -14.82 12.89
N ARG A 158 6.42 -14.38 11.90
CA ARG A 158 7.23 -15.30 11.07
C ARG A 158 8.23 -16.09 11.89
N SER A 159 8.78 -15.51 12.96
CA SER A 159 9.74 -16.21 13.83
C SER A 159 9.09 -17.22 14.77
N GLU A 160 7.77 -17.11 14.99
CA GLU A 160 7.00 -18.01 15.86
C GLU A 160 6.40 -19.22 15.13
N LEU A 161 6.31 -19.18 13.80
CA LEU A 161 5.71 -20.19 12.93
C LEU A 161 6.78 -20.97 12.16
#